data_AF-A0A7S4WFI5-F1
#
_entry.id   AF-A0A7S4WFI5-F1
#
_cell.length_a   1.000
_cell.length_b   1.000
_cell.length_c   1.000
_cell.angle_alpha   90.00
_cell.angle_beta   90.00
_cell.angle_gamma   90.00
#
_symmetry.space_group_name_H-M   'P 1'
#
loop_
_entity.id
_entity.type
_entity.pdbx_description
1 polymer ?
#
loop_
_entity_poly.entity_id
_entity_poly.type
_entity_poly.pdbx_seq_one_letter_code
_entity_poly.pdbx_strand_id
1 'polypeptide(L)'
;MPTFSTIKAKCEEAEFQRHNGPADDATCAEGNCSDTQLSGLSSPAHEAAPQEPPALAPAAAAPAPEPAPAPTAAVEARPAAKAEPSQPAKPKAPPPPAKPYSQVTVFRSQQDRPEEVFSMVDSETLHNEGVGNERTPSVFVCPQHQVDKPWLGFGGAFTEASCVTLHRLSESKQDEVLRAYFDTETGLGYTLGRVHIGSCDFSLRSWTCGEVSQTDTELNGFSISRYRKAIIPMVKRAMVIANGPLDILASPWSPFPWMKTEPKFNSGSLKPEYWGIWAKHFVRFIQEFRQVGVPIWGVSVQNEPASAGRWESCVWTAEEERDFVRDHLGPALESSGLGSVKILVGDHNRDGMLERAAIIYGDPEAAKYVWGVGYHWYGDARFEAWADFQVVPFTIPQSGNAPIQDVRAQVCFDNVRRVAELRPDKHILFTEGCQELNNAEVSTRLEDWKLGERYAMNIIADMNAGCEGWIDWNLCLDSRGGPNHARNFCMAPFIIDHENINLQPCYWFLLHFARFIRPGARRVVCSSSRDALEVTAWINPGDRGAPGTTADNVAVVVLNQTDQDMDFWLKVAGSGAVQLTAPAHSIHTLVIEREPS
;
A
#
# COMPACT_ATOMS: atom_id res chain seq x y z
N MET A 1 -16.51 5.61 -18.34
CA MET A 1 -15.34 5.22 -17.51
C MET A 1 -15.61 5.64 -16.08
N PRO A 2 -15.33 4.78 -15.09
CA PRO A 2 -15.54 5.11 -13.69
C PRO A 2 -14.71 6.33 -13.28
N THR A 3 -15.35 7.34 -12.70
CA THR A 3 -14.73 8.55 -12.13
C THR A 3 -14.55 8.41 -10.62
N PHE A 4 -13.87 9.35 -9.94
CA PHE A 4 -13.88 9.37 -8.47
C PHE A 4 -15.31 9.45 -7.91
N SER A 5 -16.21 10.18 -8.57
CA SER A 5 -17.63 10.17 -8.19
C SER A 5 -18.27 8.78 -8.29
N THR A 6 -17.79 7.91 -9.19
CA THR A 6 -18.20 6.50 -9.23
C THR A 6 -17.68 5.72 -8.02
N ILE A 7 -16.40 5.89 -7.65
CA ILE A 7 -15.79 5.24 -6.47
C ILE A 7 -16.54 5.65 -5.19
N LYS A 8 -16.68 6.96 -4.98
CA LYS A 8 -17.37 7.53 -3.83
C LYS A 8 -18.81 7.04 -3.76
N ALA A 9 -19.56 7.16 -4.86
CA ALA A 9 -20.96 6.72 -4.90
C ALA A 9 -21.10 5.23 -4.59
N LYS A 10 -20.23 4.36 -5.13
CA LYS A 10 -20.24 2.93 -4.82
C LYS A 10 -19.89 2.62 -3.37
N CYS A 11 -18.94 3.34 -2.78
CA CYS A 11 -18.63 3.19 -1.36
C CYS A 11 -19.80 3.64 -0.47
N GLU A 12 -20.39 4.80 -0.75
CA GLU A 12 -21.55 5.33 -0.01
C GLU A 12 -22.78 4.43 -0.19
N GLU A 13 -23.03 3.92 -1.40
CA GLU A 13 -24.10 2.97 -1.72
C GLU A 13 -23.92 1.67 -0.91
N ALA A 14 -22.71 1.10 -0.91
CA ALA A 14 -22.42 -0.13 -0.18
C ALA A 14 -22.54 0.06 1.35
N GLU A 15 -22.16 1.22 1.88
CA GLU A 15 -22.37 1.55 3.29
C GLU A 15 -23.85 1.76 3.63
N PHE A 16 -24.60 2.43 2.76
CA PHE A 16 -26.04 2.60 2.93
C PHE A 16 -26.78 1.26 2.92
N GLN A 17 -26.44 0.38 1.97
CA GLN A 17 -26.99 -0.97 1.87
C GLN A 17 -26.64 -1.82 3.10
N ARG A 18 -25.44 -1.65 3.66
CA ARG A 18 -25.07 -2.38 4.88
C ARG A 18 -25.92 -2.00 6.09
N HIS A 19 -26.34 -0.75 6.21
CA HIS A 19 -27.19 -0.30 7.31
C HIS A 19 -28.68 -0.61 7.09
N ASN A 20 -29.13 -0.74 5.82
CA ASN A 20 -30.56 -0.81 5.48
C ASN A 20 -30.99 -2.10 4.75
N GLY A 21 -30.06 -3.00 4.44
CA GLY A 21 -30.26 -4.18 3.58
C GLY A 21 -29.93 -3.90 2.11
N PRO A 22 -29.66 -4.95 1.29
CA PRO A 22 -29.48 -4.80 -0.14
C PRO A 22 -30.77 -4.27 -0.79
N ALA A 23 -30.64 -3.50 -1.88
CA ALA A 23 -31.80 -3.07 -2.65
C ALA A 23 -32.39 -4.29 -3.40
N ASP A 24 -33.68 -4.56 -3.24
CA ASP A 24 -34.36 -5.63 -3.98
C ASP A 24 -34.46 -5.24 -5.48
N ASP A 25 -33.77 -5.97 -6.35
CA ASP A 25 -33.93 -5.86 -7.82
C ASP A 25 -35.28 -6.40 -8.32
N ALA A 26 -36.17 -6.84 -7.42
CA ALA A 26 -37.41 -7.53 -7.72
C ALA A 26 -38.66 -6.63 -7.70
N THR A 27 -38.58 -5.38 -8.17
CA THR A 27 -39.78 -4.61 -8.57
C THR A 27 -39.51 -3.67 -9.74
N CYS A 28 -39.12 -4.21 -10.89
CA CYS A 28 -39.23 -3.46 -12.15
C CYS A 28 -39.68 -4.39 -13.29
N ALA A 29 -40.68 -5.21 -13.01
CA ALA A 29 -41.36 -6.03 -14.01
C ALA A 29 -42.86 -6.06 -13.72
N GLU A 30 -43.50 -4.89 -13.72
CA GLU A 30 -44.90 -4.71 -14.13
C GLU A 30 -45.18 -3.21 -14.21
N GLY A 31 -45.65 -2.77 -15.38
CA GLY A 31 -45.81 -1.36 -15.69
C GLY A 31 -46.82 -0.65 -14.79
N ASN A 32 -46.34 0.23 -13.92
CA ASN A 32 -46.99 1.47 -13.49
C ASN A 32 -46.06 2.29 -12.59
N CYS A 33 -45.16 3.07 -13.18
CA CYS A 33 -44.48 4.14 -12.45
C CYS A 33 -45.33 5.41 -12.58
N SER A 34 -46.21 5.65 -11.61
CA SER A 34 -46.67 7.01 -11.33
C SER A 34 -45.69 7.66 -10.37
N ASP A 35 -45.07 8.75 -10.83
CA ASP A 35 -44.29 9.68 -10.03
C ASP A 35 -44.98 9.98 -8.69
N THR A 36 -44.40 9.52 -7.57
CA THR A 36 -44.50 10.18 -6.26
C THR A 36 -43.65 9.43 -5.23
N GLN A 37 -42.47 9.98 -4.93
CA GLN A 37 -41.99 10.31 -3.57
C GLN A 37 -40.46 10.50 -3.55
N LEU A 38 -40.01 11.63 -4.11
CA LEU A 38 -38.75 12.29 -3.71
C LEU A 38 -38.98 13.80 -3.85
N SER A 39 -39.77 14.37 -2.95
CA SER A 39 -39.93 15.82 -2.83
C SER A 39 -39.71 16.24 -1.38
N GLY A 40 -38.50 16.71 -1.10
CA GLY A 40 -38.16 17.14 0.25
C GLY A 40 -36.88 17.92 0.40
N LEU A 41 -36.39 18.63 -0.62
CA LEU A 41 -35.39 19.69 -0.44
C LEU A 41 -35.54 20.76 -1.53
N SER A 42 -36.41 21.74 -1.29
CA SER A 42 -36.49 22.98 -2.06
C SER A 42 -35.78 24.12 -1.32
N SER A 43 -34.75 24.69 -1.94
CA SER A 43 -34.19 26.00 -1.58
C SER A 43 -35.17 27.13 -1.95
N PRO A 44 -35.26 28.23 -1.17
CA PRO A 44 -35.93 29.42 -1.64
C PRO A 44 -34.95 30.36 -2.37
N ALA A 45 -35.35 30.78 -3.57
CA ALA A 45 -34.75 31.87 -4.31
C ALA A 45 -35.36 33.21 -3.90
N HIS A 46 -34.56 34.29 -3.94
CA HIS A 46 -35.08 35.62 -4.25
C HIS A 46 -34.06 36.43 -5.06
N GLU A 47 -34.52 36.91 -6.21
CA GLU A 47 -33.86 37.86 -7.11
C GLU A 47 -33.77 39.28 -6.53
N ALA A 48 -32.67 39.99 -6.83
CA ALA A 48 -32.69 41.43 -7.13
C ALA A 48 -31.45 41.83 -7.95
N ALA A 49 -31.67 42.76 -8.90
CA ALA A 49 -30.80 43.17 -10.01
C ALA A 49 -29.70 44.22 -9.62
N PRO A 50 -28.86 44.72 -10.56
CA PRO A 50 -27.43 45.00 -10.35
C PRO A 50 -27.07 46.43 -9.92
N GLN A 51 -25.92 46.59 -9.25
CA GLN A 51 -25.22 47.88 -9.11
C GLN A 51 -23.71 47.74 -9.37
N GLU A 52 -23.17 48.73 -10.10
CA GLU A 52 -21.77 48.91 -10.49
C GLU A 52 -20.79 49.13 -9.30
N PRO A 53 -19.48 48.93 -9.51
CA PRO A 53 -18.51 48.84 -8.42
C PRO A 53 -17.83 50.18 -8.10
N PRO A 54 -17.39 50.43 -6.86
CA PRO A 54 -16.37 51.44 -6.60
C PRO A 54 -15.00 50.82 -6.26
N ALA A 55 -14.03 51.30 -7.04
CA ALA A 55 -12.61 51.59 -6.79
C ALA A 55 -11.81 50.93 -5.63
N LEU A 56 -10.62 50.46 -6.02
CA LEU A 56 -9.46 50.11 -5.17
C LEU A 56 -8.89 51.29 -4.36
N ALA A 57 -8.47 51.01 -3.11
CA ALA A 57 -7.14 51.30 -2.50
C ALA A 57 -7.22 51.28 -0.95
N PRO A 58 -6.11 51.21 -0.19
CA PRO A 58 -4.92 50.37 -0.29
C PRO A 58 -4.67 49.55 1.01
N ALA A 59 -3.63 48.73 1.00
CA ALA A 59 -3.19 47.83 2.06
C ALA A 59 -3.04 48.47 3.46
N ALA A 60 -3.48 47.76 4.49
CA ALA A 60 -3.20 48.05 5.90
C ALA A 60 -2.49 46.86 6.56
N ALA A 61 -1.53 47.22 7.43
CA ALA A 61 -0.45 46.40 7.95
C ALA A 61 -0.88 45.25 8.88
N ALA A 62 -0.05 44.21 8.92
CA ALA A 62 -0.15 43.07 9.82
C ALA A 62 -0.05 43.48 11.31
N PRO A 63 -0.81 42.86 12.23
CA PRO A 63 -0.66 43.09 13.66
C PRO A 63 0.57 42.33 14.21
N ALA A 64 1.27 42.99 15.14
CA ALA A 64 2.46 42.51 15.83
C ALA A 64 2.15 41.35 16.82
N PRO A 65 3.13 40.47 17.13
CA PRO A 65 2.93 39.35 18.04
C PRO A 65 2.92 39.80 19.51
N GLU A 66 2.05 39.18 20.31
CA GLU A 66 1.98 39.38 21.77
C GLU A 66 3.25 38.87 22.50
N PRO A 67 3.63 39.49 23.63
CA PRO A 67 4.86 39.14 24.35
C PRO A 67 4.69 37.92 25.27
N ALA A 68 5.73 37.09 25.32
CA ALA A 68 5.82 35.96 26.23
C ALA A 68 5.92 36.40 27.72
N PRO A 69 5.33 35.65 28.67
CA PRO A 69 5.48 35.96 30.08
C PRO A 69 6.83 35.50 30.65
N ALA A 70 7.43 36.34 31.50
CA ALA A 70 8.69 36.12 32.20
C ALA A 70 8.51 35.32 33.52
N PRO A 71 9.59 34.75 34.10
CA PRO A 71 9.52 33.67 35.07
C PRO A 71 9.27 34.17 36.49
N THR A 72 8.46 33.44 37.27
CA THR A 72 8.27 33.70 38.71
C THR A 72 8.92 32.64 39.59
N ALA A 73 9.33 33.12 40.76
CA ALA A 73 10.30 32.60 41.70
C ALA A 73 9.96 31.25 42.39
N ALA A 74 11.05 30.56 42.72
CA ALA A 74 11.30 29.64 43.83
C ALA A 74 10.12 29.22 44.72
N VAL A 75 9.85 27.91 44.73
CA VAL A 75 9.05 27.23 45.76
C VAL A 75 9.99 26.38 46.63
N GLU A 76 9.98 26.65 47.92
CA GLU A 76 10.71 25.96 48.97
C GLU A 76 10.34 24.47 49.07
N ALA A 77 11.34 23.65 49.37
CA ALA A 77 11.20 22.21 49.59
C ALA A 77 10.40 21.90 50.87
N ARG A 78 9.30 21.16 50.75
CA ARG A 78 8.64 20.45 51.86
C ARG A 78 9.32 19.08 52.10
N PRO A 79 9.40 18.60 53.35
CA PRO A 79 10.12 17.37 53.68
C PRO A 79 9.34 16.14 53.19
N ALA A 80 10.10 15.14 52.73
CA ALA A 80 9.59 13.86 52.24
C ALA A 80 8.78 13.12 53.30
N ALA A 81 7.50 12.87 53.01
CA ALA A 81 6.70 11.89 53.73
C ALA A 81 7.14 10.49 53.31
N LYS A 82 7.45 9.63 54.30
CA LYS A 82 7.74 8.20 54.08
C LYS A 82 6.52 7.54 53.43
N ALA A 83 6.70 7.00 52.23
CA ALA A 83 5.71 6.18 51.55
C ALA A 83 5.53 4.84 52.30
N GLU A 84 4.29 4.52 52.65
CA GLU A 84 3.91 3.15 53.02
C GLU A 84 3.95 2.24 51.79
N PRO A 85 4.29 0.95 51.95
CA PRO A 85 4.35 0.02 50.83
C PRO A 85 2.96 -0.19 50.24
N SER A 86 2.80 0.08 48.94
CA SER A 86 1.57 -0.17 48.20
C SER A 86 1.29 -1.67 48.13
N GLN A 87 0.07 -2.07 48.51
CA GLN A 87 -0.39 -3.44 48.30
C GLN A 87 -0.46 -3.73 46.80
N PRO A 88 -0.08 -4.96 46.35
CA PRO A 88 -0.21 -5.35 44.96
C PRO A 88 -1.68 -5.28 44.54
N ALA A 89 -1.94 -4.56 43.44
CA ALA A 89 -3.27 -4.46 42.86
C ALA A 89 -3.81 -5.87 42.57
N LYS A 90 -5.05 -6.15 43.01
CA LYS A 90 -5.75 -7.39 42.67
C LYS A 90 -5.79 -7.53 41.13
N PRO A 91 -5.51 -8.72 40.58
CA PRO A 91 -5.63 -8.94 39.14
C PRO A 91 -7.05 -8.57 38.69
N LYS A 92 -7.12 -7.70 37.67
CA LYS A 92 -8.38 -7.31 37.03
C LYS A 92 -9.05 -8.61 36.55
N ALA A 93 -10.33 -8.79 36.88
CA ALA A 93 -11.09 -9.93 36.40
C ALA A 93 -10.99 -9.99 34.86
N PRO A 94 -10.81 -11.18 34.25
CA PRO A 94 -10.74 -11.30 32.81
C PRO A 94 -12.01 -10.72 32.18
N PRO A 95 -11.91 -10.02 31.04
CA PRO A 95 -13.08 -9.51 30.35
C PRO A 95 -14.05 -10.66 30.02
N PRO A 96 -15.36 -10.39 29.96
CA PRO A 96 -16.33 -11.40 29.54
C PRO A 96 -15.96 -11.95 28.15
N PRO A 97 -16.24 -13.23 27.87
CA PRO A 97 -15.97 -13.82 26.56
C PRO A 97 -16.73 -13.05 25.48
N ALA A 98 -16.05 -12.75 24.37
CA ALA A 98 -16.66 -12.04 23.25
C ALA A 98 -17.83 -12.85 22.65
N LYS A 99 -18.93 -12.18 22.27
CA LYS A 99 -20.07 -12.79 21.59
C LYS A 99 -19.61 -13.50 20.29
N PRO A 100 -20.24 -14.61 19.87
CA PRO A 100 -19.85 -15.31 18.64
C PRO A 100 -20.01 -14.41 17.40
N TYR A 101 -19.24 -14.70 16.35
CA TYR A 101 -19.53 -14.18 15.03
C TYR A 101 -20.84 -14.77 14.50
N SER A 102 -21.68 -13.95 13.87
CA SER A 102 -23.03 -14.34 13.45
C SER A 102 -23.42 -13.83 12.07
N GLN A 103 -22.97 -12.64 11.65
CA GLN A 103 -23.38 -12.02 10.39
C GLN A 103 -22.22 -11.94 9.41
N VAL A 104 -22.49 -12.17 8.13
CA VAL A 104 -21.54 -12.06 7.01
C VAL A 104 -22.10 -11.10 5.98
N THR A 105 -21.45 -9.96 5.80
CA THR A 105 -21.73 -9.03 4.69
C THR A 105 -20.80 -9.32 3.53
N VAL A 106 -21.34 -9.42 2.31
CA VAL A 106 -20.58 -9.79 1.11
C VAL A 106 -20.44 -8.60 0.18
N PHE A 107 -19.19 -8.17 -0.04
CA PHE A 107 -18.83 -7.21 -1.08
C PHE A 107 -18.22 -7.94 -2.27
N ARG A 108 -18.56 -7.54 -3.49
CA ARG A 108 -18.09 -8.20 -4.72
C ARG A 108 -17.69 -7.20 -5.80
N SER A 109 -16.62 -7.57 -6.53
CA SER A 109 -16.27 -7.05 -7.85
C SER A 109 -16.19 -8.23 -8.83
N GLN A 110 -16.78 -8.10 -10.02
CA GLN A 110 -16.88 -9.18 -11.00
C GLN A 110 -16.64 -8.65 -12.44
N GLN A 111 -16.00 -9.47 -13.27
CA GLN A 111 -15.87 -9.21 -14.71
C GLN A 111 -17.24 -9.09 -15.40
N ASP A 112 -17.32 -8.31 -16.48
CA ASP A 112 -18.51 -8.14 -17.33
C ASP A 112 -19.75 -7.56 -16.62
N ARG A 113 -19.57 -6.96 -15.43
CA ARG A 113 -20.59 -6.16 -14.75
C ARG A 113 -20.08 -4.74 -14.39
N PRO A 114 -19.81 -3.89 -15.40
CA PRO A 114 -19.22 -2.56 -15.17
C PRO A 114 -20.10 -1.63 -14.31
N GLU A 115 -21.43 -1.81 -14.31
CA GLU A 115 -22.38 -1.05 -13.48
C GLU A 115 -22.35 -1.47 -11.99
N GLU A 116 -21.83 -2.68 -11.70
CA GLU A 116 -21.68 -3.29 -10.36
C GLU A 116 -20.19 -3.55 -10.05
N VAL A 117 -19.28 -2.69 -10.54
CA VAL A 117 -17.84 -2.93 -10.43
C VAL A 117 -17.36 -3.11 -8.99
N PHE A 118 -18.10 -2.57 -8.00
CA PHE A 118 -17.99 -2.87 -6.58
C PHE A 118 -19.33 -2.62 -5.89
N SER A 119 -19.91 -3.64 -5.25
CA SER A 119 -21.20 -3.54 -4.56
C SER A 119 -21.26 -4.43 -3.32
N MET A 120 -22.08 -4.07 -2.33
CA MET A 120 -22.57 -5.03 -1.35
C MET A 120 -23.65 -5.87 -2.04
N VAL A 121 -23.45 -7.18 -2.12
CA VAL A 121 -24.33 -8.08 -2.88
C VAL A 121 -25.15 -9.02 -2.00
N ASP A 122 -24.76 -9.17 -0.73
CA ASP A 122 -25.43 -10.08 0.18
C ASP A 122 -25.20 -9.76 1.66
N SER A 123 -26.07 -10.27 2.53
CA SER A 123 -25.94 -10.21 3.98
C SER A 123 -26.59 -11.44 4.62
N GLU A 124 -25.75 -12.36 5.09
CA GLU A 124 -26.19 -13.70 5.52
C GLU A 124 -25.85 -14.00 6.97
N THR A 125 -26.64 -14.86 7.61
CA THR A 125 -26.41 -15.30 8.99
C THR A 125 -25.73 -16.67 9.03
N LEU A 126 -24.65 -16.79 9.82
CA LEU A 126 -23.99 -18.07 10.07
C LEU A 126 -24.92 -19.04 10.81
N HIS A 127 -25.00 -20.27 10.31
CA HIS A 127 -25.80 -21.33 10.89
C HIS A 127 -25.04 -22.66 10.93
N ASN A 128 -25.57 -23.64 11.67
CA ASN A 128 -25.01 -25.00 11.74
C ASN A 128 -25.86 -26.03 10.97
N GLU A 129 -26.92 -25.57 10.30
CA GLU A 129 -27.84 -26.43 9.55
C GLU A 129 -27.33 -26.72 8.13
N GLY A 130 -27.53 -27.94 7.62
CA GLY A 130 -27.29 -28.24 6.20
C GLY A 130 -25.85 -28.10 5.69
N VAL A 131 -24.86 -28.01 6.59
CA VAL A 131 -23.45 -27.76 6.21
C VAL A 131 -22.95 -28.84 5.26
N GLY A 132 -22.54 -28.43 4.05
CA GLY A 132 -22.17 -29.33 2.96
C GLY A 132 -21.06 -30.33 3.30
N ASN A 133 -21.04 -31.44 2.56
CA ASN A 133 -20.05 -32.51 2.73
C ASN A 133 -18.69 -32.15 2.09
N GLU A 134 -17.69 -33.03 2.25
CA GLU A 134 -16.31 -32.88 1.75
C GLU A 134 -16.16 -32.65 0.23
N ARG A 135 -17.22 -32.87 -0.55
CA ARG A 135 -17.20 -32.69 -2.01
C ARG A 135 -17.45 -31.24 -2.41
N THR A 136 -18.17 -30.47 -1.61
CA THR A 136 -18.44 -29.06 -1.88
C THR A 136 -17.24 -28.20 -1.44
N PRO A 137 -16.75 -27.28 -2.29
CA PRO A 137 -15.71 -26.33 -1.89
C PRO A 137 -16.06 -25.62 -0.57
N SER A 138 -15.05 -25.34 0.24
CA SER A 138 -15.20 -24.66 1.53
C SER A 138 -14.02 -23.73 1.78
N VAL A 139 -14.28 -22.57 2.36
CA VAL A 139 -13.29 -21.66 2.94
C VAL A 139 -13.39 -21.77 4.45
N PHE A 140 -12.28 -22.14 5.09
CA PHE A 140 -12.19 -22.30 6.54
C PHE A 140 -11.50 -21.08 7.15
N VAL A 141 -12.05 -20.54 8.23
CA VAL A 141 -11.52 -19.38 8.94
C VAL A 141 -11.45 -19.67 10.43
N CYS A 142 -10.32 -19.38 11.05
CA CYS A 142 -10.06 -19.64 12.47
C CYS A 142 -9.73 -18.33 13.22
N PRO A 143 -10.73 -17.49 13.57
CA PRO A 143 -10.52 -16.15 14.12
C PRO A 143 -9.69 -16.10 15.43
N GLN A 144 -9.68 -17.20 16.19
CA GLN A 144 -8.96 -17.33 17.45
C GLN A 144 -7.45 -17.59 17.26
N HIS A 145 -7.01 -17.91 16.04
CA HIS A 145 -5.62 -18.18 15.70
C HIS A 145 -5.04 -17.04 14.88
N GLN A 146 -4.53 -16.01 15.57
CA GLN A 146 -3.94 -14.82 14.98
C GLN A 146 -2.42 -14.95 14.87
N VAL A 147 -1.85 -14.27 13.88
CA VAL A 147 -0.41 -14.04 13.75
C VAL A 147 -0.02 -12.77 14.54
N ASP A 148 1.15 -12.80 15.18
CA ASP A 148 1.59 -11.76 16.13
C ASP A 148 1.95 -10.41 15.50
N LYS A 149 2.27 -10.37 14.20
CA LYS A 149 2.63 -9.11 13.54
C LYS A 149 1.40 -8.44 12.94
N PRO A 150 1.19 -7.13 13.22
CA PRO A 150 0.08 -6.39 12.65
C PRO A 150 0.36 -6.00 11.19
N TRP A 151 -0.70 -5.81 10.43
CA TRP A 151 -0.68 -5.17 9.12
C TRP A 151 -0.26 -3.70 9.27
N LEU A 152 0.70 -3.26 8.46
CA LEU A 152 1.19 -1.88 8.42
C LEU A 152 0.31 -1.00 7.53
N GLY A 153 -0.23 -1.58 6.45
CA GLY A 153 -1.10 -0.88 5.52
C GLY A 153 -0.72 -1.09 4.05
N PHE A 154 -1.38 -0.29 3.21
CA PHE A 154 -1.14 -0.21 1.78
C PHE A 154 -0.59 1.18 1.42
N GLY A 155 0.13 1.26 0.30
CA GLY A 155 0.71 2.50 -0.19
C GLY A 155 1.03 2.48 -1.67
N GLY A 156 1.66 3.58 -2.12
CA GLY A 156 2.23 3.68 -3.47
C GLY A 156 3.41 4.64 -3.52
N ALA A 157 4.14 4.64 -4.63
CA ALA A 157 5.30 5.47 -4.85
C ALA A 157 4.95 6.87 -5.40
N PHE A 158 5.45 7.89 -4.71
CA PHE A 158 5.43 9.29 -5.14
C PHE A 158 6.64 9.57 -6.04
N THR A 159 6.69 8.90 -7.20
CA THR A 159 7.73 9.14 -8.21
C THR A 159 7.59 10.53 -8.82
N GLU A 160 8.68 11.10 -9.32
CA GLU A 160 8.62 12.37 -10.05
C GLU A 160 7.61 12.27 -11.22
N ALA A 161 7.54 11.14 -11.92
CA ALA A 161 6.55 10.86 -12.97
C ALA A 161 5.11 10.97 -12.46
N SER A 162 4.74 10.28 -11.37
CA SER A 162 3.39 10.39 -10.83
C SER A 162 3.06 11.81 -10.40
N CYS A 163 3.97 12.48 -9.70
CA CYS A 163 3.72 13.82 -9.19
C CYS A 163 3.55 14.85 -10.32
N VAL A 164 4.41 14.82 -11.36
CA VAL A 164 4.29 15.77 -12.47
C VAL A 164 3.11 15.45 -13.39
N THR A 165 2.73 14.18 -13.54
CA THR A 165 1.52 13.79 -14.28
C THR A 165 0.27 14.28 -13.55
N LEU A 166 0.18 14.06 -12.24
CA LEU A 166 -0.93 14.55 -11.44
C LEU A 166 -1.05 16.08 -11.50
N HIS A 167 0.07 16.80 -11.39
CA HIS A 167 0.11 18.27 -11.45
C HIS A 167 -0.41 18.89 -12.75
N ARG A 168 -0.59 18.10 -13.82
CA ARG A 168 -1.19 18.59 -15.08
C ARG A 168 -2.71 18.73 -15.01
N LEU A 169 -3.34 18.05 -14.05
CA LEU A 169 -4.78 18.15 -13.81
C LEU A 169 -5.12 19.46 -13.09
N SER A 170 -6.35 19.92 -13.27
CA SER A 170 -6.97 20.90 -12.38
C SER A 170 -6.92 20.46 -10.91
N GLU A 171 -6.82 21.41 -9.97
CA GLU A 171 -6.68 21.09 -8.54
C GLU A 171 -7.79 20.17 -8.00
N SER A 172 -9.04 20.34 -8.47
CA SER A 172 -10.15 19.46 -8.08
C SER A 172 -9.89 18.01 -8.49
N LYS A 173 -9.42 17.78 -9.71
CA LYS A 173 -9.11 16.43 -10.21
C LYS A 173 -7.88 15.81 -9.57
N GLN A 174 -6.90 16.64 -9.17
CA GLN A 174 -5.81 16.17 -8.33
C GLN A 174 -6.33 15.62 -7.00
N ASP A 175 -7.25 16.35 -6.36
CA ASP A 175 -7.88 15.88 -5.12
C ASP A 175 -8.73 14.62 -5.32
N GLU A 176 -9.43 14.48 -6.45
CA GLU A 176 -10.18 13.27 -6.77
C GLU A 176 -9.29 12.02 -6.78
N VAL A 177 -8.14 12.07 -7.47
CA VAL A 177 -7.18 10.95 -7.50
C VAL A 177 -6.57 10.70 -6.11
N LEU A 178 -6.19 11.76 -5.39
CA LEU A 178 -5.59 11.59 -4.06
C LEU A 178 -6.60 11.07 -3.03
N ARG A 179 -7.87 11.52 -3.08
CA ARG A 179 -8.93 10.97 -2.23
C ARG A 179 -9.19 9.49 -2.52
N ALA A 180 -9.18 9.10 -3.80
CA ALA A 180 -9.32 7.69 -4.16
C ALA A 180 -8.28 6.80 -3.46
N TYR A 181 -7.05 7.28 -3.25
CA TYR A 181 -6.02 6.53 -2.53
C TYR A 181 -6.06 6.71 -1.01
N PHE A 182 -6.09 7.94 -0.54
CA PHE A 182 -5.72 8.28 0.85
C PHE A 182 -6.91 8.56 1.75
N ASP A 183 -8.09 8.84 1.19
CA ASP A 183 -9.29 9.08 2.00
C ASP A 183 -9.72 7.77 2.66
N THR A 184 -9.87 7.80 3.99
CA THR A 184 -10.19 6.60 4.78
C THR A 184 -11.65 6.17 4.67
N GLU A 185 -12.55 7.08 4.28
CA GLU A 185 -13.99 6.81 4.23
C GLU A 185 -14.42 6.44 2.81
N THR A 186 -13.91 7.14 1.80
CA THR A 186 -14.37 7.04 0.40
C THR A 186 -13.31 6.48 -0.56
N GLY A 187 -12.08 6.27 -0.09
CA GLY A 187 -10.98 5.72 -0.86
C GLY A 187 -10.41 4.41 -0.30
N LEU A 188 -9.18 4.10 -0.71
CA LEU A 188 -8.43 2.93 -0.23
C LEU A 188 -7.95 3.10 1.22
N GLY A 189 -7.73 4.34 1.67
CA GLY A 189 -7.14 4.65 2.98
C GLY A 189 -5.68 4.23 3.10
N TYR A 190 -4.88 4.49 2.05
CA TYR A 190 -3.43 4.26 2.07
C TYR A 190 -2.75 5.00 3.22
N THR A 191 -1.82 4.33 3.89
CA THR A 191 -1.03 4.85 5.01
C THR A 191 0.47 4.77 4.78
N LEU A 192 0.90 4.02 3.77
CA LEU A 192 2.30 3.91 3.37
C LEU A 192 2.57 4.78 2.13
N GLY A 193 3.83 5.20 1.98
CA GLY A 193 4.29 5.84 0.75
C GLY A 193 5.75 5.52 0.47
N ARG A 194 6.18 5.61 -0.79
CA ARG A 194 7.58 5.46 -1.17
C ARG A 194 8.09 6.67 -1.96
N VAL A 195 9.30 7.12 -1.67
CA VAL A 195 10.00 8.19 -2.41
C VAL A 195 11.39 7.74 -2.83
N HIS A 196 11.90 8.30 -3.91
CA HIS A 196 13.25 8.02 -4.39
C HIS A 196 14.28 9.02 -3.86
N ILE A 197 15.44 8.54 -3.42
CA ILE A 197 16.60 9.36 -3.07
C ILE A 197 17.47 9.53 -4.33
N GLY A 198 17.62 10.76 -4.83
CA GLY A 198 18.11 11.01 -6.20
C GLY A 198 17.03 10.75 -7.24
N SER A 199 17.38 10.57 -8.51
CA SER A 199 16.46 10.14 -9.57
C SER A 199 16.27 8.62 -9.62
N CYS A 200 15.21 8.21 -10.30
CA CYS A 200 14.89 6.84 -10.73
C CYS A 200 14.52 6.84 -12.22
N ASP A 201 14.21 5.68 -12.80
CA ASP A 201 13.74 5.57 -14.18
C ASP A 201 12.46 6.38 -14.45
N PHE A 202 11.53 6.41 -13.49
CA PHE A 202 10.34 7.28 -13.44
C PHE A 202 10.64 8.72 -12.96
N SER A 203 11.85 9.19 -13.20
CA SER A 203 12.20 10.61 -13.19
C SER A 203 12.24 11.19 -14.61
N LEU A 204 12.10 12.50 -14.72
CA LEU A 204 12.11 13.19 -16.03
C LEU A 204 13.47 13.12 -16.73
N ARG A 205 14.54 12.92 -15.95
CA ARG A 205 15.94 12.72 -16.36
C ARG A 205 16.74 12.23 -15.16
N SER A 206 17.98 11.81 -15.37
CA SER A 206 18.89 11.50 -14.27
C SER A 206 19.36 12.74 -13.51
N TRP A 207 19.40 12.65 -12.18
CA TRP A 207 19.86 13.69 -11.26
C TRP A 207 20.16 13.12 -9.85
N THR A 208 20.91 13.88 -9.05
CA THR A 208 21.23 13.56 -7.64
C THR A 208 20.75 14.67 -6.70
N CYS A 209 20.78 14.45 -5.39
CA CYS A 209 20.51 15.49 -4.38
C CYS A 209 21.63 16.54 -4.28
N GLY A 210 22.30 16.88 -5.38
CA GLY A 210 23.43 17.79 -5.50
C GLY A 210 23.94 17.83 -6.94
N GLU A 211 24.91 18.69 -7.25
CA GLU A 211 25.47 18.82 -8.60
C GLU A 211 26.46 17.69 -8.93
N VAL A 212 26.26 17.03 -10.07
CA VAL A 212 27.06 15.87 -10.50
C VAL A 212 28.48 16.26 -10.92
N SER A 213 28.66 17.48 -11.45
CA SER A 213 29.93 17.99 -11.97
C SER A 213 30.96 18.29 -10.87
N GLN A 214 30.58 18.22 -9.60
CA GLN A 214 31.43 18.52 -8.46
C GLN A 214 31.59 17.27 -7.60
N THR A 215 32.84 16.95 -7.25
CA THR A 215 33.13 16.00 -6.18
C THR A 215 32.96 16.74 -4.86
N ASP A 216 31.84 16.48 -4.19
CA ASP A 216 31.46 17.15 -2.94
C ASP A 216 31.40 16.12 -1.81
N THR A 217 32.56 15.81 -1.25
CA THR A 217 32.70 14.83 -0.16
C THR A 217 32.12 15.34 1.16
N GLU A 218 31.92 16.65 1.29
CA GLU A 218 31.35 17.30 2.47
C GLU A 218 29.83 17.50 2.37
N LEU A 219 29.21 17.19 1.22
CA LEU A 219 27.79 17.35 0.95
C LEU A 219 27.29 18.82 1.10
N ASN A 220 28.16 19.81 0.85
CA ASN A 220 27.81 21.23 0.92
C ASN A 220 26.75 21.64 -0.10
N GLY A 221 26.75 21.01 -1.27
CA GLY A 221 25.78 21.21 -2.35
C GLY A 221 24.51 20.38 -2.20
N PHE A 222 24.33 19.65 -1.09
CA PHE A 222 23.16 18.81 -0.90
C PHE A 222 21.87 19.64 -0.92
N SER A 223 20.87 19.21 -1.70
CA SER A 223 19.60 19.93 -1.82
C SER A 223 18.42 19.02 -2.12
N ILE A 224 17.31 19.28 -1.43
CA ILE A 224 15.99 18.72 -1.74
C ILE A 224 15.12 19.65 -2.62
N SER A 225 15.70 20.68 -3.24
CA SER A 225 14.96 21.67 -4.04
C SER A 225 14.13 21.06 -5.18
N ARG A 226 14.57 19.95 -5.76
CA ARG A 226 13.80 19.21 -6.79
C ARG A 226 12.52 18.61 -6.24
N TYR A 227 12.58 17.99 -5.06
CA TYR A 227 11.41 17.41 -4.39
C TYR A 227 10.35 18.47 -4.07
N ARG A 228 10.76 19.71 -3.78
CA ARG A 228 9.84 20.82 -3.46
C ARG A 228 8.94 21.21 -4.64
N LYS A 229 9.26 20.79 -5.86
CA LYS A 229 8.49 21.14 -7.07
C LYS A 229 7.23 20.31 -7.24
N ALA A 230 7.27 19.02 -6.93
CA ALA A 230 6.16 18.11 -7.19
C ALA A 230 5.95 17.05 -6.10
N ILE A 231 7.02 16.38 -5.66
CA ILE A 231 6.94 15.27 -4.70
C ILE A 231 6.45 15.75 -3.33
N ILE A 232 7.12 16.73 -2.71
CA ILE A 232 6.75 17.22 -1.37
C ILE A 232 5.32 17.81 -1.36
N PRO A 233 4.90 18.65 -2.33
CA PRO A 233 3.52 19.11 -2.41
C PRO A 233 2.49 17.98 -2.45
N MET A 234 2.70 16.97 -3.30
CA MET A 234 1.77 15.84 -3.42
C MET A 234 1.73 14.99 -2.14
N VAL A 235 2.87 14.68 -1.52
CA VAL A 235 2.92 13.93 -0.26
C VAL A 235 2.19 14.67 0.85
N LYS A 236 2.40 15.99 0.99
CA LYS A 236 1.68 16.79 2.00
C LYS A 236 0.19 16.82 1.75
N ARG A 237 -0.24 16.92 0.49
CA ARG A 237 -1.67 16.89 0.13
C ARG A 237 -2.29 15.54 0.47
N ALA A 238 -1.58 14.45 0.22
CA ALA A 238 -1.99 13.10 0.63
C ALA A 238 -2.10 12.96 2.15
N MET A 239 -1.14 13.47 2.93
CA MET A 239 -1.21 13.47 4.41
C MET A 239 -2.40 14.26 4.96
N VAL A 240 -2.76 15.39 4.32
CA VAL A 240 -3.95 16.17 4.70
C VAL A 240 -5.22 15.36 4.46
N ILE A 241 -5.34 14.69 3.29
CA ILE A 241 -6.49 13.87 2.94
C ILE A 241 -6.60 12.63 3.85
N ALA A 242 -5.46 11.97 4.15
CA ALA A 242 -5.38 10.86 5.08
C ALA A 242 -5.66 11.25 6.54
N ASN A 243 -5.79 12.56 6.82
CA ASN A 243 -5.94 13.11 8.17
C ASN A 243 -4.84 12.63 9.14
N GLY A 244 -3.60 12.51 8.66
CA GLY A 244 -2.50 11.95 9.46
C GLY A 244 -1.18 11.85 8.72
N PRO A 245 -0.10 11.48 9.43
CA PRO A 245 1.17 11.19 8.78
C PRO A 245 1.07 9.91 7.94
N LEU A 246 1.86 9.86 6.87
CA LEU A 246 2.12 8.64 6.11
C LEU A 246 3.47 8.07 6.55
N ASP A 247 3.58 6.74 6.61
CA ASP A 247 4.86 6.07 6.80
C ASP A 247 5.60 6.04 5.46
N ILE A 248 6.54 6.98 5.28
CA ILE A 248 7.30 7.13 4.04
C ILE A 248 8.59 6.29 4.08
N LEU A 249 8.69 5.33 3.16
CA LEU A 249 9.92 4.61 2.81
C LEU A 249 10.71 5.42 1.78
N ALA A 250 12.01 5.60 1.99
CA ALA A 250 12.89 6.24 1.00
C ALA A 250 13.99 5.29 0.51
N SER A 251 14.11 5.14 -0.81
CA SER A 251 15.07 4.22 -1.43
C SER A 251 15.94 4.94 -2.45
N PRO A 252 17.27 4.78 -2.47
CA PRO A 252 18.09 5.31 -3.55
C PRO A 252 18.18 4.33 -4.72
N TRP A 253 18.22 4.84 -5.95
CA TRP A 253 18.52 4.01 -7.13
C TRP A 253 19.99 4.06 -7.52
N SER A 254 20.64 5.21 -7.33
CA SER A 254 22.08 5.33 -7.57
C SER A 254 22.69 6.38 -6.64
N PRO A 255 23.90 6.14 -6.12
CA PRO A 255 24.73 7.19 -5.58
C PRO A 255 25.23 8.12 -6.70
N PHE A 256 25.97 9.16 -6.31
CA PHE A 256 26.59 10.07 -7.28
C PHE A 256 27.51 9.29 -8.23
N PRO A 257 27.52 9.60 -9.54
CA PRO A 257 28.41 8.95 -10.50
C PRO A 257 29.88 8.91 -10.04
N TRP A 258 30.42 10.00 -9.50
CA TRP A 258 31.81 10.04 -9.03
C TRP A 258 32.10 9.12 -7.83
N MET A 259 31.07 8.68 -7.09
CA MET A 259 31.22 7.71 -6.00
C MET A 259 31.30 6.25 -6.47
N LYS A 260 31.05 5.99 -7.76
CA LYS A 260 30.89 4.63 -8.29
C LYS A 260 32.13 4.13 -9.00
N THR A 261 32.30 2.81 -9.05
CA THR A 261 33.36 2.12 -9.81
C THR A 261 33.33 2.51 -11.29
N GLU A 262 32.13 2.66 -11.84
CA GLU A 262 31.86 3.25 -13.14
C GLU A 262 31.18 4.62 -12.96
N PRO A 263 31.74 5.73 -13.47
CA PRO A 263 31.25 7.07 -13.17
C PRO A 263 30.00 7.45 -14.00
N LYS A 264 28.92 6.67 -13.83
CA LYS A 264 27.63 6.82 -14.52
C LYS A 264 26.47 6.43 -13.58
N PHE A 265 25.25 6.84 -13.94
CA PHE A 265 24.06 6.60 -13.12
C PHE A 265 23.64 5.13 -13.03
N ASN A 266 23.83 4.36 -14.10
CA ASN A 266 23.46 2.95 -14.14
C ASN A 266 24.66 2.02 -13.87
N SER A 267 24.41 0.78 -13.48
CA SER A 267 25.43 -0.26 -13.25
C SER A 267 26.51 0.14 -12.23
N GLY A 268 27.56 -0.68 -12.08
CA GLY A 268 28.67 -0.43 -11.15
C GLY A 268 28.25 -0.49 -9.67
N SER A 269 29.23 -0.33 -8.79
CA SER A 269 29.08 -0.44 -7.34
C SER A 269 29.60 0.81 -6.64
N LEU A 270 29.14 1.07 -5.43
CA LEU A 270 29.64 2.16 -4.60
C LEU A 270 31.07 1.82 -4.14
N LYS A 271 32.04 2.70 -4.38
CA LYS A 271 33.41 2.44 -3.95
C LYS A 271 33.52 2.48 -2.40
N PRO A 272 34.25 1.55 -1.76
CA PRO A 272 34.37 1.47 -0.31
C PRO A 272 34.77 2.79 0.38
N GLU A 273 35.66 3.57 -0.23
CA GLU A 273 36.10 4.86 0.32
C GLU A 273 34.98 5.90 0.47
N TYR A 274 33.83 5.70 -0.21
CA TYR A 274 32.69 6.60 -0.16
C TYR A 274 31.52 6.09 0.69
N TRP A 275 31.63 4.91 1.30
CA TRP A 275 30.56 4.33 2.13
C TRP A 275 30.18 5.27 3.29
N GLY A 276 31.17 5.84 4.00
CA GLY A 276 30.90 6.79 5.06
C GLY A 276 30.19 8.08 4.59
N ILE A 277 30.50 8.57 3.39
CA ILE A 277 29.86 9.76 2.81
C ILE A 277 28.43 9.43 2.40
N TRP A 278 28.21 8.24 1.82
CA TRP A 278 26.89 7.79 1.43
C TRP A 278 25.96 7.62 2.64
N ALA A 279 26.45 7.07 3.76
CA ALA A 279 25.67 7.03 5.01
C ALA A 279 25.29 8.44 5.52
N LYS A 280 26.20 9.42 5.45
CA LYS A 280 25.89 10.82 5.76
C LYS A 280 24.85 11.43 4.81
N HIS A 281 24.84 11.01 3.55
CA HIS A 281 23.83 11.44 2.58
C HIS A 281 22.42 10.99 2.99
N PHE A 282 22.25 9.74 3.44
CA PHE A 282 20.98 9.27 4.02
C PHE A 282 20.55 10.11 5.22
N VAL A 283 21.46 10.35 6.18
CA VAL A 283 21.18 11.20 7.35
C VAL A 283 20.68 12.58 6.92
N ARG A 284 21.39 13.22 5.98
CA ARG A 284 21.02 14.57 5.51
C ARG A 284 19.67 14.56 4.81
N PHE A 285 19.40 13.58 3.96
CA PHE A 285 18.10 13.42 3.30
C PHE A 285 16.95 13.32 4.31
N ILE A 286 17.08 12.45 5.32
CA ILE A 286 16.06 12.26 6.35
C ILE A 286 15.83 13.55 7.15
N GLN A 287 16.89 14.26 7.52
CA GLN A 287 16.80 15.52 8.27
C GLN A 287 16.08 16.61 7.46
N GLU A 288 16.42 16.75 6.17
CA GLU A 288 15.80 17.74 5.27
C GLU A 288 14.31 17.46 5.02
N PHE A 289 13.94 16.19 4.82
CA PHE A 289 12.54 15.78 4.69
C PHE A 289 11.75 16.02 6.00
N ARG A 290 12.35 15.69 7.15
CA ARG A 290 11.74 15.98 8.46
C ARG A 290 11.52 17.48 8.67
N GLN A 291 12.47 18.33 8.29
CA GLN A 291 12.35 19.80 8.42
C GLN A 291 11.20 20.38 7.60
N VAL A 292 10.84 19.74 6.48
CA VAL A 292 9.70 20.18 5.68
C VAL A 292 8.37 19.56 6.12
N GLY A 293 8.35 18.79 7.20
CA GLY A 293 7.14 18.14 7.70
C GLY A 293 6.75 16.88 6.95
N VAL A 294 7.70 16.21 6.28
CA VAL A 294 7.51 14.88 5.68
C VAL A 294 8.47 13.92 6.38
N PRO A 295 8.06 13.27 7.49
CA PRO A 295 8.95 12.36 8.20
C PRO A 295 9.22 11.10 7.36
N ILE A 296 10.51 10.72 7.26
CA ILE A 296 10.90 9.43 6.68
C ILE A 296 10.79 8.37 7.79
N TRP A 297 9.90 7.39 7.58
CA TRP A 297 9.67 6.27 8.49
C TRP A 297 10.79 5.23 8.38
N GLY A 298 11.19 4.93 7.15
CA GLY A 298 12.22 3.93 6.85
C GLY A 298 13.00 4.26 5.59
N VAL A 299 14.12 3.57 5.43
CA VAL A 299 14.93 3.60 4.21
C VAL A 299 15.26 2.18 3.77
N SER A 300 15.33 1.93 2.46
CA SER A 300 16.06 0.77 1.96
C SER A 300 17.52 1.16 1.67
N VAL A 301 18.45 0.20 1.79
CA VAL A 301 19.87 0.46 1.51
C VAL A 301 20.08 0.84 0.05
N GLN A 302 19.37 0.16 -0.85
CA GLN A 302 19.50 0.32 -2.29
C GLN A 302 18.25 -0.26 -2.94
N ASN A 303 17.64 0.48 -3.88
CA ASN A 303 16.65 -0.08 -4.78
C ASN A 303 17.34 -1.09 -5.70
N GLU A 304 16.82 -2.31 -5.73
CA GLU A 304 17.25 -3.38 -6.61
C GLU A 304 18.78 -3.63 -6.64
N PRO A 305 19.41 -4.01 -5.51
CA PRO A 305 20.88 -4.15 -5.39
C PRO A 305 21.51 -5.22 -6.29
N ALA A 306 20.73 -6.16 -6.85
CA ALA A 306 21.23 -7.15 -7.82
C ALA A 306 21.06 -6.71 -9.29
N SER A 307 20.55 -5.50 -9.56
CA SER A 307 20.26 -5.01 -10.91
C SER A 307 21.41 -4.17 -11.48
N ALA A 308 21.75 -4.41 -12.74
CA ALA A 308 22.71 -3.62 -13.52
C ALA A 308 22.07 -3.18 -14.86
N GLY A 309 21.04 -2.34 -14.76
CA GLY A 309 20.15 -2.01 -15.86
C GLY A 309 20.53 -0.80 -16.73
N ARG A 310 19.52 -0.31 -17.48
CA ARG A 310 19.61 0.85 -18.39
C ARG A 310 19.41 2.20 -17.68
N TRP A 311 18.87 2.18 -16.46
CA TRP A 311 18.56 3.34 -15.62
C TRP A 311 19.37 3.31 -14.32
N GLU A 312 19.15 4.30 -13.46
CA GLU A 312 19.81 4.43 -12.16
C GLU A 312 19.83 3.10 -11.41
N SER A 313 21.03 2.61 -11.12
CA SER A 313 21.26 1.34 -10.44
C SER A 313 22.63 1.34 -9.78
N CYS A 314 22.76 0.61 -8.69
CA CYS A 314 24.03 0.38 -8.03
C CYS A 314 24.03 -1.04 -7.46
N VAL A 315 25.02 -1.84 -7.86
CA VAL A 315 25.12 -3.24 -7.48
C VAL A 315 25.75 -3.37 -6.11
N TRP A 316 25.11 -4.16 -5.25
CA TRP A 316 25.59 -4.56 -3.94
C TRP A 316 25.45 -6.08 -3.78
N THR A 317 26.53 -6.74 -3.42
CA THR A 317 26.46 -8.10 -2.85
C THR A 317 25.73 -8.08 -1.50
N ALA A 318 25.27 -9.24 -1.03
CA ALA A 318 24.64 -9.33 0.28
C ALA A 318 25.62 -9.00 1.42
N GLU A 319 26.90 -9.35 1.25
CA GLU A 319 27.99 -9.04 2.17
C GLU A 319 28.29 -7.54 2.23
N GLU A 320 28.36 -6.86 1.08
CA GLU A 320 28.57 -5.41 1.06
C GLU A 320 27.38 -4.66 1.66
N GLU A 321 26.14 -5.09 1.38
CA GLU A 321 24.94 -4.50 2.00
C GLU A 321 24.96 -4.68 3.52
N ARG A 322 25.29 -5.89 4.01
CA ARG A 322 25.49 -6.18 5.44
C ARG A 322 26.53 -5.26 6.06
N ASP A 323 27.72 -5.20 5.44
CA ASP A 323 28.87 -4.47 5.98
C ASP A 323 28.61 -2.96 5.97
N PHE A 324 27.95 -2.43 4.94
CA PHE A 324 27.52 -1.03 4.90
C PHE A 324 26.53 -0.70 6.02
N VAL A 325 25.55 -1.57 6.29
CA VAL A 325 24.62 -1.38 7.40
C VAL A 325 25.33 -1.41 8.75
N ARG A 326 26.19 -2.40 8.97
CA ARG A 326 26.95 -2.60 10.22
C ARG A 326 27.90 -1.44 10.51
N ASP A 327 28.72 -1.07 9.53
CA ASP A 327 29.89 -0.22 9.73
C ASP A 327 29.63 1.26 9.41
N HIS A 328 28.56 1.57 8.67
CA HIS A 328 28.29 2.93 8.20
C HIS A 328 26.86 3.41 8.46
N LEU A 329 25.84 2.83 7.80
CA LEU A 329 24.48 3.38 7.82
C LEU A 329 23.84 3.34 9.22
N GLY A 330 23.88 2.18 9.90
CA GLY A 330 23.35 2.03 11.25
C GLY A 330 23.98 3.01 12.24
N PRO A 331 25.32 3.02 12.39
CA PRO A 331 26.03 3.96 13.26
C PRO A 331 25.79 5.45 12.90
N ALA A 332 25.69 5.79 11.61
CA ALA A 332 25.41 7.16 11.17
C ALA A 332 24.01 7.63 11.59
N LEU A 333 22.99 6.76 11.47
CA LEU A 333 21.65 7.08 11.94
C LEU A 333 21.60 7.23 13.47
N GLU A 334 22.19 6.30 14.23
CA GLU A 334 22.22 6.38 15.69
C GLU A 334 22.90 7.65 16.20
N SER A 335 24.12 7.92 15.73
CA SER A 335 24.90 9.09 16.14
C SER A 335 24.25 10.43 15.77
N SER A 336 23.36 10.41 14.77
CA SER A 336 22.58 11.59 14.34
C SER A 336 21.21 11.70 15.00
N GLY A 337 20.90 10.86 16.00
CA GLY A 337 19.60 10.86 16.68
C GLY A 337 18.44 10.33 15.80
N LEU A 338 18.76 9.55 14.77
CA LEU A 338 17.83 8.96 13.81
C LEU A 338 17.72 7.43 13.95
N GLY A 339 18.23 6.84 15.04
CA GLY A 339 18.22 5.38 15.26
C GLY A 339 16.81 4.74 15.31
N SER A 340 15.74 5.53 15.35
CA SER A 340 14.36 5.04 15.23
C SER A 340 13.91 4.76 13.79
N VAL A 341 14.61 5.32 12.78
CA VAL A 341 14.32 5.13 11.36
C VAL A 341 14.59 3.67 10.98
N LYS A 342 13.65 3.04 10.28
CA LYS A 342 13.75 1.63 9.91
C LYS A 342 14.75 1.45 8.77
N ILE A 343 15.65 0.48 8.86
CA ILE A 343 16.49 0.06 7.73
C ILE A 343 15.92 -1.22 7.15
N LEU A 344 15.59 -1.18 5.86
CA LEU A 344 15.23 -2.34 5.06
C LEU A 344 16.42 -2.74 4.18
N VAL A 345 16.67 -4.04 4.10
CA VAL A 345 17.63 -4.64 3.17
C VAL A 345 16.91 -5.43 2.09
N GLY A 346 17.61 -5.90 1.06
CA GLY A 346 17.00 -6.67 -0.01
C GLY A 346 16.44 -5.79 -1.11
N ASP A 347 15.24 -5.22 -0.92
CA ASP A 347 14.54 -4.30 -1.86
C ASP A 347 14.69 -4.75 -3.33
N HIS A 348 14.49 -6.04 -3.56
CA HIS A 348 14.65 -6.75 -4.84
C HIS A 348 13.63 -7.90 -4.93
N ASN A 349 13.60 -8.57 -6.07
CA ASN A 349 12.73 -9.71 -6.33
C ASN A 349 12.82 -10.86 -5.29
N ARG A 350 11.72 -11.60 -5.15
CA ARG A 350 11.55 -12.71 -4.19
C ARG A 350 12.47 -13.91 -4.45
N ASP A 351 12.97 -14.07 -5.66
CA ASP A 351 13.77 -15.22 -6.10
C ASP A 351 15.09 -15.36 -5.31
N GLY A 352 15.79 -14.25 -5.07
CA GLY A 352 17.05 -14.21 -4.32
C GLY A 352 16.92 -13.82 -2.83
N MET A 353 15.71 -13.53 -2.35
CA MET A 353 15.53 -12.87 -1.05
C MET A 353 16.00 -13.72 0.15
N LEU A 354 15.84 -15.05 0.09
CA LEU A 354 16.18 -15.93 1.22
C LEU A 354 17.68 -15.96 1.49
N GLU A 355 18.49 -16.12 0.44
CA GLU A 355 19.94 -16.15 0.56
C GLU A 355 20.47 -14.81 1.09
N ARG A 356 20.04 -13.70 0.49
CA ARG A 356 20.43 -12.35 0.92
C ARG A 356 20.04 -12.09 2.37
N ALA A 357 18.82 -12.45 2.77
CA ALA A 357 18.37 -12.34 4.16
C ALA A 357 19.25 -13.19 5.10
N ALA A 358 19.59 -14.42 4.73
CA ALA A 358 20.44 -15.30 5.55
C ALA A 358 21.85 -14.72 5.77
N ILE A 359 22.47 -14.15 4.75
CA ILE A 359 23.80 -13.53 4.85
C ILE A 359 23.78 -12.32 5.77
N ILE A 360 22.79 -11.42 5.60
CA ILE A 360 22.71 -10.18 6.37
C ILE A 360 22.29 -10.46 7.82
N TYR A 361 21.25 -11.28 8.01
CA TYR A 361 20.75 -11.62 9.33
C TYR A 361 21.68 -12.53 10.13
N GLY A 362 22.59 -13.25 9.45
CA GLY A 362 23.60 -14.10 10.07
C GLY A 362 24.69 -13.35 10.82
N ASP A 363 24.81 -12.03 10.62
CA ASP A 363 25.70 -11.15 11.39
C ASP A 363 24.89 -10.34 12.41
N PRO A 364 24.98 -10.64 13.72
CA PRO A 364 24.25 -9.90 14.75
C PRO A 364 24.56 -8.40 14.80
N GLU A 365 25.77 -7.98 14.43
CA GLU A 365 26.19 -6.58 14.46
C GLU A 365 25.56 -5.77 13.33
N ALA A 366 25.29 -6.41 12.19
CA ALA A 366 24.45 -5.82 11.14
C ALA A 366 22.97 -5.93 11.51
N ALA A 367 22.52 -7.13 11.91
CA ALA A 367 21.12 -7.45 12.13
C ALA A 367 20.47 -6.60 13.24
N LYS A 368 21.20 -6.08 14.22
CA LYS A 368 20.65 -5.16 15.22
C LYS A 368 20.12 -3.84 14.62
N TYR A 369 20.67 -3.42 13.48
CA TYR A 369 20.25 -2.22 12.76
C TYR A 369 19.13 -2.48 11.75
N VAL A 370 19.05 -3.69 11.21
CA VAL A 370 18.06 -4.05 10.19
C VAL A 370 16.70 -4.26 10.84
N TRP A 371 15.70 -3.50 10.41
CA TRP A 371 14.31 -3.69 10.84
C TRP A 371 13.67 -4.88 10.12
N GLY A 372 13.91 -5.00 8.82
CA GLY A 372 13.35 -6.07 8.01
C GLY A 372 13.92 -6.13 6.60
N VAL A 373 13.29 -6.95 5.76
CA VAL A 373 13.61 -7.11 4.34
C VAL A 373 12.48 -6.52 3.49
N GLY A 374 12.86 -5.71 2.50
CA GLY A 374 11.99 -5.26 1.42
C GLY A 374 12.07 -6.23 0.24
N TYR A 375 10.99 -6.41 -0.52
CA TYR A 375 11.03 -7.22 -1.73
C TYR A 375 10.02 -6.78 -2.80
N HIS A 376 10.30 -7.16 -4.05
CA HIS A 376 9.54 -6.85 -5.26
C HIS A 376 8.99 -8.14 -5.91
N TRP A 377 8.07 -8.03 -6.88
CA TRP A 377 7.49 -9.20 -7.59
C TRP A 377 7.97 -9.43 -9.03
N TYR A 378 8.98 -8.69 -9.50
CA TYR A 378 9.44 -8.84 -10.89
C TYR A 378 10.28 -10.11 -11.03
N GLY A 379 10.49 -10.59 -12.27
CA GLY A 379 11.12 -11.90 -12.51
C GLY A 379 10.15 -13.09 -12.38
N ASP A 380 8.92 -12.85 -11.89
CA ASP A 380 7.81 -13.79 -11.95
C ASP A 380 7.33 -13.86 -13.41
N ALA A 381 7.89 -14.78 -14.20
CA ALA A 381 7.66 -14.78 -15.64
C ALA A 381 6.16 -14.80 -16.00
N ARG A 382 5.23 -15.34 -15.17
CA ARG A 382 3.75 -15.35 -15.33
C ARG A 382 3.12 -14.20 -16.14
N PHE A 383 3.64 -12.98 -16.01
CA PHE A 383 3.02 -11.78 -16.57
C PHE A 383 4.02 -10.79 -17.20
N GLU A 384 5.24 -11.23 -17.50
CA GLU A 384 6.23 -10.40 -18.19
C GLU A 384 5.84 -10.15 -19.66
N ALA A 385 5.12 -11.07 -20.31
CA ALA A 385 4.62 -10.87 -21.67
C ALA A 385 3.08 -10.81 -21.68
N TRP A 386 2.55 -9.61 -21.93
CA TRP A 386 1.12 -9.34 -22.19
C TRP A 386 0.54 -10.10 -23.40
N ALA A 387 1.37 -10.81 -24.17
CA ALA A 387 0.95 -11.47 -25.40
C ALA A 387 -0.05 -12.60 -25.13
N ASP A 388 0.04 -13.30 -24.00
CA ASP A 388 -0.96 -14.28 -23.58
C ASP A 388 -0.88 -14.48 -22.06
N PHE A 389 -1.76 -13.82 -21.29
CA PHE A 389 -1.95 -14.03 -19.83
C PHE A 389 -2.14 -15.49 -19.39
N GLN A 390 -2.16 -16.44 -20.35
CA GLN A 390 -2.25 -17.84 -20.08
C GLN A 390 -0.91 -18.49 -19.76
N VAL A 391 0.21 -18.06 -20.35
CA VAL A 391 1.53 -18.66 -20.10
C VAL A 391 2.63 -17.72 -20.61
N VAL A 392 3.43 -17.13 -19.71
CA VAL A 392 4.80 -16.77 -20.10
C VAL A 392 5.67 -17.97 -19.80
N PRO A 393 6.22 -18.62 -20.83
CA PRO A 393 6.92 -19.87 -20.62
C PRO A 393 8.27 -19.57 -19.96
N PHE A 394 8.48 -20.03 -18.72
CA PHE A 394 9.78 -19.86 -18.06
C PHE A 394 10.77 -20.85 -18.66
N THR A 395 11.83 -20.33 -19.26
CA THR A 395 12.89 -21.15 -19.83
C THR A 395 14.07 -21.12 -18.86
N ILE A 396 14.40 -22.27 -18.28
CA ILE A 396 15.67 -22.42 -17.58
C ILE A 396 16.79 -22.27 -18.62
N PRO A 397 17.66 -21.26 -18.50
CA PRO A 397 18.75 -21.06 -19.45
C PRO A 397 19.54 -22.36 -19.63
N GLN A 398 19.90 -22.68 -20.87
CA GLN A 398 20.77 -23.82 -21.22
C GLN A 398 20.19 -25.22 -20.93
N SER A 399 18.93 -25.34 -20.49
CA SER A 399 18.33 -26.65 -20.20
C SER A 399 18.01 -27.48 -21.46
N GLY A 400 17.86 -26.85 -22.62
CA GLY A 400 17.42 -27.50 -23.87
C GLY A 400 15.98 -28.05 -23.82
N ASN A 401 15.30 -27.91 -22.68
CA ASN A 401 13.96 -28.41 -22.45
C ASN A 401 12.90 -27.43 -22.97
N ALA A 402 11.69 -27.95 -23.19
CA ALA A 402 10.54 -27.11 -23.43
C ALA A 402 10.35 -26.15 -22.24
N PRO A 403 9.98 -24.88 -22.49
CA PRO A 403 9.71 -23.94 -21.43
C PRO A 403 8.59 -24.41 -20.48
N ILE A 404 8.70 -24.08 -19.20
CA ILE A 404 7.70 -24.42 -18.18
C ILE A 404 6.46 -23.56 -18.43
N GLN A 405 5.34 -24.23 -18.73
CA GLN A 405 4.06 -23.56 -18.98
C GLN A 405 3.23 -23.33 -17.71
N ASP A 406 3.59 -23.96 -16.59
CA ASP A 406 2.92 -23.73 -15.32
C ASP A 406 3.28 -22.36 -14.75
N VAL A 407 2.29 -21.48 -14.75
CA VAL A 407 2.39 -20.12 -14.21
C VAL A 407 2.72 -20.13 -12.72
N ARG A 408 2.20 -21.08 -11.92
CA ARG A 408 2.47 -21.15 -10.47
C ARG A 408 3.91 -21.57 -10.15
N ALA A 409 4.66 -22.10 -11.12
CA ALA A 409 6.03 -22.53 -10.92
C ALA A 409 7.04 -21.38 -10.78
N GLN A 410 6.63 -20.11 -10.95
CA GLN A 410 7.57 -19.01 -11.22
C GLN A 410 7.61 -17.92 -10.15
N VAL A 411 6.83 -18.03 -9.06
CA VAL A 411 6.41 -16.84 -8.27
C VAL A 411 6.95 -16.74 -6.87
N CYS A 412 7.80 -17.70 -6.51
CA CYS A 412 8.74 -17.61 -5.39
C CYS A 412 8.14 -17.20 -4.03
N PHE A 413 6.82 -17.33 -3.80
CA PHE A 413 6.18 -17.00 -2.52
C PHE A 413 6.72 -17.83 -1.35
N ASP A 414 7.27 -19.02 -1.63
CA ASP A 414 7.91 -19.82 -0.58
C ASP A 414 9.14 -19.11 -0.01
N ASN A 415 9.89 -18.34 -0.81
CA ASN A 415 11.03 -17.58 -0.30
C ASN A 415 10.60 -16.53 0.73
N VAL A 416 9.45 -15.87 0.53
CA VAL A 416 8.86 -14.95 1.51
C VAL A 416 8.57 -15.71 2.81
N ARG A 417 7.94 -16.88 2.72
CA ARG A 417 7.65 -17.75 3.87
C ARG A 417 8.92 -18.21 4.58
N ARG A 418 9.96 -18.62 3.83
CA ARG A 418 11.23 -19.06 4.40
C ARG A 418 11.99 -17.95 5.09
N VAL A 419 11.88 -16.70 4.61
CA VAL A 419 12.46 -15.56 5.34
C VAL A 419 11.74 -15.33 6.66
N ALA A 420 10.40 -15.46 6.69
CA ALA A 420 9.63 -15.38 7.93
C ALA A 420 10.02 -16.50 8.92
N GLU A 421 10.27 -17.72 8.43
CA GLU A 421 10.77 -18.85 9.23
C GLU A 421 12.20 -18.62 9.73
N LEU A 422 13.07 -18.07 8.87
CA LEU A 422 14.49 -17.82 9.16
C LEU A 422 14.66 -16.80 10.29
N ARG A 423 13.89 -15.70 10.26
CA ARG A 423 13.92 -14.64 11.28
C ARG A 423 12.51 -14.14 11.63
N PRO A 424 11.79 -14.85 12.51
CA PRO A 424 10.45 -14.43 12.94
C PRO A 424 10.43 -13.07 13.62
N ASP A 425 11.55 -12.63 14.20
CA ASP A 425 11.72 -11.32 14.84
C ASP A 425 11.94 -10.15 13.85
N LYS A 426 12.18 -10.44 12.56
CA LYS A 426 12.41 -9.43 11.52
C LYS A 426 11.20 -9.22 10.64
N HIS A 427 11.03 -8.00 10.15
CA HIS A 427 9.85 -7.62 9.39
C HIS A 427 9.99 -7.91 7.89
N ILE A 428 8.86 -8.08 7.20
CA ILE A 428 8.81 -8.34 5.76
C ILE A 428 7.84 -7.35 5.11
N LEU A 429 8.33 -6.56 4.16
CA LEU A 429 7.55 -5.53 3.48
C LEU A 429 7.63 -5.71 1.96
N PHE A 430 6.48 -5.73 1.29
CA PHE A 430 6.44 -5.60 -0.16
C PHE A 430 6.59 -4.13 -0.53
N THR A 431 7.67 -3.78 -1.21
CA THR A 431 8.11 -2.38 -1.39
C THR A 431 7.87 -1.83 -2.78
N GLU A 432 7.64 -2.70 -3.77
CA GLU A 432 7.41 -2.30 -5.15
C GLU A 432 6.86 -3.43 -6.01
N GLY A 433 5.88 -3.11 -6.85
CA GLY A 433 5.50 -3.92 -8.00
C GLY A 433 4.56 -3.17 -8.92
N CYS A 434 4.63 -3.47 -10.21
CA CYS A 434 3.66 -3.02 -11.20
C CYS A 434 3.54 -4.02 -12.35
N GLN A 435 2.70 -3.69 -13.33
CA GLN A 435 2.66 -4.39 -14.60
C GLN A 435 3.49 -3.62 -15.63
N GLU A 436 4.60 -4.22 -16.05
CA GLU A 436 5.44 -3.73 -17.14
C GLU A 436 4.70 -3.86 -18.47
N LEU A 437 4.94 -2.95 -19.42
CA LEU A 437 4.25 -2.98 -20.71
C LEU A 437 4.96 -3.81 -21.79
N ASN A 438 6.28 -3.93 -21.75
CA ASN A 438 7.06 -4.77 -22.69
C ASN A 438 6.62 -4.64 -24.17
N ASN A 439 6.53 -3.39 -24.65
CA ASN A 439 6.06 -2.93 -25.97
C ASN A 439 4.53 -2.89 -26.19
N ALA A 440 3.70 -3.28 -25.22
CA ALA A 440 2.27 -3.06 -25.27
C ALA A 440 1.93 -1.56 -25.10
N GLU A 441 0.84 -1.13 -25.75
CA GLU A 441 0.31 0.23 -25.57
C GLU A 441 -0.73 0.26 -24.46
N VAL A 442 -0.66 1.26 -23.57
CA VAL A 442 -1.60 1.45 -22.46
C VAL A 442 -3.05 1.49 -22.95
N SER A 443 -3.30 2.17 -24.07
CA SER A 443 -4.63 2.33 -24.69
C SER A 443 -5.32 0.99 -24.95
N THR A 444 -4.57 -0.08 -25.23
CA THR A 444 -5.12 -1.41 -25.50
C THR A 444 -5.51 -2.17 -24.25
N ARG A 445 -5.12 -1.68 -23.05
CA ARG A 445 -5.16 -2.43 -21.78
C ARG A 445 -5.93 -1.74 -20.65
N LEU A 446 -6.57 -0.60 -20.92
CA LEU A 446 -7.21 0.24 -19.89
C LEU A 446 -8.30 -0.48 -19.07
N GLU A 447 -8.90 -1.53 -19.62
CA GLU A 447 -10.01 -2.28 -19.02
C GLU A 447 -9.64 -3.75 -18.73
N ASP A 448 -8.34 -4.09 -18.76
CA ASP A 448 -7.95 -5.49 -18.60
C ASP A 448 -8.13 -5.99 -17.16
N TRP A 449 -9.15 -6.82 -16.97
CA TRP A 449 -9.50 -7.43 -15.68
C TRP A 449 -8.37 -8.30 -15.10
N LYS A 450 -7.56 -8.92 -15.96
CA LYS A 450 -6.44 -9.78 -15.54
C LYS A 450 -5.37 -9.00 -14.79
N LEU A 451 -5.26 -7.70 -15.03
CA LEU A 451 -4.40 -6.83 -14.22
C LEU A 451 -4.83 -6.83 -12.75
N GLY A 452 -6.14 -6.76 -12.49
CA GLY A 452 -6.67 -6.81 -11.13
C GLY A 452 -6.49 -8.18 -10.48
N GLU A 453 -6.76 -9.25 -11.22
CA GLU A 453 -6.53 -10.61 -10.73
C GLU A 453 -5.05 -10.86 -10.37
N ARG A 454 -4.09 -10.36 -11.17
CA ARG A 454 -2.65 -10.42 -10.86
C ARG A 454 -2.32 -9.75 -9.53
N TYR A 455 -2.89 -8.56 -9.29
CA TYR A 455 -2.67 -7.83 -8.03
C TYR A 455 -3.20 -8.64 -6.85
N ALA A 456 -4.46 -9.08 -6.90
CA ALA A 456 -5.06 -9.79 -5.78
C ALA A 456 -4.39 -11.12 -5.45
N MET A 457 -4.05 -11.92 -6.47
CA MET A 457 -3.34 -13.19 -6.27
C MET A 457 -1.98 -12.97 -5.58
N ASN A 458 -1.22 -11.95 -6.00
CA ASN A 458 0.04 -11.61 -5.34
C ASN A 458 -0.18 -11.11 -3.91
N ILE A 459 -1.12 -10.19 -3.68
CA ILE A 459 -1.42 -9.66 -2.35
C ILE A 459 -1.83 -10.81 -1.40
N ILE A 460 -2.73 -11.69 -1.81
CA ILE A 460 -3.18 -12.85 -1.02
C ILE A 460 -2.00 -13.76 -0.67
N ALA A 461 -1.19 -14.12 -1.66
CA ALA A 461 -0.07 -15.02 -1.46
C ALA A 461 1.04 -14.40 -0.59
N ASP A 462 1.37 -13.13 -0.82
CA ASP A 462 2.33 -12.36 -0.02
C ASP A 462 1.87 -12.24 1.44
N MET A 463 0.61 -11.84 1.67
CA MET A 463 0.00 -11.78 3.01
C MET A 463 0.06 -13.13 3.73
N ASN A 464 -0.25 -14.21 3.03
CA ASN A 464 -0.22 -15.55 3.59
C ASN A 464 1.21 -16.10 3.82
N ALA A 465 2.21 -15.52 3.16
CA ALA A 465 3.63 -15.87 3.32
C ALA A 465 4.34 -15.07 4.42
N GLY A 466 3.68 -14.07 5.03
CA GLY A 466 4.22 -13.30 6.15
C GLY A 466 4.54 -11.84 5.83
N CYS A 467 4.12 -11.33 4.67
CA CYS A 467 4.21 -9.91 4.34
C CYS A 467 3.32 -9.08 5.27
N GLU A 468 3.84 -7.92 5.71
CA GLU A 468 3.21 -7.04 6.70
C GLU A 468 2.70 -5.72 6.12
N GLY A 469 3.02 -5.41 4.86
CA GLY A 469 2.55 -4.20 4.18
C GLY A 469 2.82 -4.26 2.69
N TRP A 470 2.09 -3.47 1.90
CA TRP A 470 2.16 -3.56 0.43
C TRP A 470 2.20 -2.18 -0.22
N ILE A 471 3.31 -1.87 -0.87
CA ILE A 471 3.52 -0.60 -1.58
C ILE A 471 3.49 -0.85 -3.09
N ASP A 472 2.46 -0.34 -3.75
CA ASP A 472 2.36 -0.28 -5.21
C ASP A 472 3.45 0.63 -5.79
N TRP A 473 3.70 0.53 -7.09
CA TRP A 473 4.61 1.42 -7.78
C TRP A 473 4.03 2.81 -8.02
N ASN A 474 4.04 3.29 -9.26
CA ASN A 474 3.56 4.63 -9.60
C ASN A 474 2.07 4.79 -9.26
N LEU A 475 1.73 5.78 -8.42
CA LEU A 475 0.33 6.10 -8.10
C LEU A 475 -0.49 6.47 -9.33
N CYS A 476 0.13 7.12 -10.31
CA CYS A 476 -0.48 7.43 -11.60
C CYS A 476 0.57 7.63 -12.70
N LEU A 477 0.20 7.38 -13.95
CA LEU A 477 1.06 7.56 -15.13
C LEU A 477 0.29 8.20 -16.29
N ASP A 478 1.00 8.69 -17.30
CA ASP A 478 0.41 9.23 -18.52
C ASP A 478 -0.09 8.12 -19.47
N SER A 479 -0.77 8.50 -20.56
CA SER A 479 -1.27 7.56 -21.59
C SER A 479 -0.21 6.72 -22.32
N ARG A 480 1.07 6.92 -22.02
CA ARG A 480 2.18 6.07 -22.50
C ARG A 480 2.77 5.19 -21.41
N GLY A 481 2.26 5.26 -20.18
CA GLY A 481 2.83 4.56 -19.03
C GLY A 481 4.09 5.24 -18.47
N GLY A 482 4.20 6.57 -18.64
CA GLY A 482 5.33 7.38 -18.19
C GLY A 482 4.89 8.65 -17.45
N PRO A 483 5.70 9.73 -17.47
CA PRO A 483 6.99 9.85 -18.14
C PRO A 483 8.07 8.94 -17.53
N ASN A 484 8.91 8.35 -18.38
CA ASN A 484 10.05 7.53 -17.94
C ASN A 484 11.22 7.80 -18.90
N HIS A 485 12.36 8.27 -18.38
CA HIS A 485 13.47 8.72 -19.22
C HIS A 485 14.25 7.55 -19.87
N ALA A 486 14.11 6.33 -19.33
CA ALA A 486 14.71 5.11 -19.85
C ALA A 486 13.77 4.30 -20.77
N ARG A 487 12.55 4.82 -21.04
CA ARG A 487 11.50 4.15 -21.81
C ARG A 487 11.09 2.80 -21.22
N ASN A 488 11.10 2.69 -19.89
CA ASN A 488 10.66 1.52 -19.14
C ASN A 488 9.20 1.71 -18.69
N PHE A 489 8.27 1.72 -19.66
CA PHE A 489 6.88 2.08 -19.39
C PHE A 489 6.11 0.99 -18.66
N CYS A 490 5.22 1.41 -17.76
CA CYS A 490 4.42 0.53 -16.91
C CYS A 490 2.95 0.97 -16.88
N MET A 491 2.09 0.10 -16.36
CA MET A 491 0.74 0.46 -15.93
C MET A 491 0.76 1.02 -14.49
N ALA A 492 -0.26 1.81 -14.16
CA ALA A 492 -0.56 2.30 -12.83
C ALA A 492 -2.09 2.25 -12.62
N PRO A 493 -2.61 2.22 -11.38
CA PRO A 493 -4.05 2.18 -11.16
C PRO A 493 -4.81 3.37 -11.76
N PHE A 494 -4.14 4.51 -11.96
CA PHE A 494 -4.67 5.67 -12.68
C PHE A 494 -3.80 6.02 -13.89
N ILE A 495 -4.42 6.02 -15.07
CA ILE A 495 -3.83 6.52 -16.31
C ILE A 495 -4.46 7.87 -16.67
N ILE A 496 -3.63 8.92 -16.70
CA ILE A 496 -4.06 10.30 -16.92
C ILE A 496 -3.71 10.73 -18.34
N ASP A 497 -4.70 11.22 -19.07
CA ASP A 497 -4.53 11.81 -20.39
C ASP A 497 -5.17 13.20 -20.42
N HIS A 498 -4.33 14.24 -20.40
CA HIS A 498 -4.78 15.62 -20.18
C HIS A 498 -5.63 15.73 -18.91
N GLU A 499 -6.91 16.07 -19.06
CA GLU A 499 -7.91 16.22 -18.00
C GLU A 499 -8.72 14.92 -17.79
N ASN A 500 -8.49 13.88 -18.58
CA ASN A 500 -9.17 12.59 -18.47
C ASN A 500 -8.41 11.69 -17.49
N ILE A 501 -9.15 11.05 -16.59
CA ILE A 501 -8.62 10.09 -15.61
C ILE A 501 -9.23 8.73 -15.93
N ASN A 502 -8.40 7.75 -16.27
CA ASN A 502 -8.82 6.38 -16.54
C ASN A 502 -8.42 5.49 -15.35
N LEU A 503 -9.44 5.02 -14.62
CA LEU A 503 -9.27 4.08 -13.51
C LEU A 503 -9.08 2.65 -14.04
N GLN A 504 -8.02 1.98 -13.62
CA GLN A 504 -7.74 0.60 -14.01
C GLN A 504 -8.45 -0.41 -13.09
N PRO A 505 -8.79 -1.61 -13.60
CA PRO A 505 -9.43 -2.66 -12.80
C PRO A 505 -8.68 -3.01 -11.49
N CYS A 506 -7.35 -2.97 -11.47
CA CYS A 506 -6.57 -3.26 -10.26
C CYS A 506 -6.90 -2.38 -9.05
N TYR A 507 -7.45 -1.18 -9.26
CA TYR A 507 -7.92 -0.34 -8.16
C TYR A 507 -9.03 -1.01 -7.35
N TRP A 508 -10.01 -1.64 -8.03
CA TRP A 508 -11.13 -2.30 -7.36
C TRP A 508 -10.64 -3.52 -6.57
N PHE A 509 -9.66 -4.25 -7.10
CA PHE A 509 -9.03 -5.34 -6.36
C PHE A 509 -8.26 -4.82 -5.14
N LEU A 510 -7.51 -3.73 -5.27
CA LEU A 510 -6.84 -3.07 -4.12
C LEU A 510 -7.85 -2.64 -3.05
N LEU A 511 -9.04 -2.17 -3.45
CA LEU A 511 -10.13 -1.76 -2.55
C LEU A 511 -10.58 -2.92 -1.64
N HIS A 512 -10.73 -4.13 -2.19
CA HIS A 512 -11.09 -5.33 -1.44
C HIS A 512 -10.14 -5.65 -0.27
N PHE A 513 -8.88 -5.19 -0.34
CA PHE A 513 -7.92 -5.31 0.75
C PHE A 513 -7.80 -4.04 1.58
N ALA A 514 -7.41 -2.92 0.98
CA ALA A 514 -7.01 -1.71 1.70
C ALA A 514 -8.16 -1.08 2.50
N ARG A 515 -9.40 -1.19 2.00
CA ARG A 515 -10.60 -0.70 2.69
C ARG A 515 -10.98 -1.57 3.89
N PHE A 516 -10.76 -2.89 3.79
CA PHE A 516 -11.30 -3.87 4.73
C PHE A 516 -10.25 -4.49 5.66
N ILE A 517 -8.96 -4.30 5.39
CA ILE A 517 -7.83 -4.77 6.19
C ILE A 517 -6.98 -3.54 6.53
N ARG A 518 -7.29 -2.93 7.68
CA ARG A 518 -6.71 -1.66 8.10
C ARG A 518 -5.39 -1.83 8.87
N PRO A 519 -4.57 -0.77 8.99
CA PRO A 519 -3.38 -0.82 9.84
C PRO A 519 -3.72 -1.26 11.27
N GLY A 520 -2.96 -2.23 11.77
CA GLY A 520 -3.21 -2.89 13.06
C GLY A 520 -3.98 -4.21 12.96
N ALA A 521 -4.58 -4.53 11.81
CA ALA A 521 -5.23 -5.82 11.59
C ALA A 521 -4.24 -6.98 11.74
N ARG A 522 -4.72 -8.15 12.15
CA ARG A 522 -3.90 -9.35 12.35
C ARG A 522 -4.37 -10.47 11.45
N ARG A 523 -3.45 -11.11 10.75
CA ARG A 523 -3.79 -12.26 9.90
C ARG A 523 -4.31 -13.39 10.79
N VAL A 524 -5.40 -14.02 10.38
CA VAL A 524 -5.92 -15.23 11.03
C VAL A 524 -5.68 -16.46 10.14
N VAL A 525 -5.55 -17.62 10.77
CA VAL A 525 -5.40 -18.87 10.03
C VAL A 525 -6.66 -19.13 9.20
N CYS A 526 -6.47 -19.35 7.90
CA CYS A 526 -7.53 -19.71 6.96
C CYS A 526 -6.99 -20.62 5.85
N SER A 527 -7.89 -21.31 5.17
CA SER A 527 -7.56 -22.11 3.98
C SER A 527 -8.79 -22.35 3.12
N SER A 528 -8.58 -22.64 1.83
CA SER A 528 -9.62 -23.19 0.96
C SER A 528 -9.46 -24.71 0.85
N SER A 529 -10.57 -25.45 0.72
CA SER A 529 -10.55 -26.88 0.42
C SER A 529 -10.22 -27.16 -1.06
N ARG A 530 -10.16 -26.12 -1.90
CA ARG A 530 -9.78 -26.17 -3.32
C ARG A 530 -8.90 -24.98 -3.65
N ASP A 531 -7.71 -25.22 -4.18
CA ASP A 531 -6.74 -24.19 -4.57
C ASP A 531 -7.21 -23.27 -5.72
N ALA A 532 -8.39 -23.53 -6.28
CA ALA A 532 -9.05 -22.66 -7.25
C ALA A 532 -9.61 -21.37 -6.61
N LEU A 533 -9.91 -21.40 -5.31
CA LEU A 533 -10.25 -20.20 -4.52
C LEU A 533 -9.04 -19.79 -3.69
N GLU A 534 -8.48 -18.63 -4.01
CA GLU A 534 -7.38 -18.05 -3.26
C GLU A 534 -7.95 -17.17 -2.15
N VAL A 535 -7.46 -17.35 -0.91
CA VAL A 535 -8.08 -16.73 0.26
C VAL A 535 -7.06 -16.16 1.24
N THR A 536 -7.40 -15.03 1.86
CA THR A 536 -6.72 -14.53 3.06
C THR A 536 -7.75 -14.00 4.05
N ALA A 537 -7.44 -14.04 5.34
CA ALA A 537 -8.36 -13.62 6.38
C ALA A 537 -7.64 -12.85 7.47
N TRP A 538 -8.27 -11.77 7.94
CA TRP A 538 -7.69 -10.81 8.87
C TRP A 538 -8.74 -10.37 9.89
N ILE A 539 -8.33 -10.20 11.14
CA ILE A 539 -9.16 -9.56 12.16
C ILE A 539 -8.73 -8.10 12.30
N ASN A 540 -9.67 -7.17 12.13
CA ASN A 540 -9.42 -5.77 12.42
C ASN A 540 -9.75 -5.48 13.89
N PRO A 541 -8.99 -4.61 14.57
CA PRO A 541 -9.35 -4.11 15.88
C PRO A 541 -10.53 -3.13 15.77
N GLY A 542 -11.46 -3.16 16.73
CA GLY A 542 -12.72 -2.40 16.67
C GLY A 542 -12.59 -0.86 16.65
N ASP A 543 -11.42 -0.30 17.01
CA ASP A 543 -11.13 1.14 16.89
C ASP A 543 -10.64 1.55 15.49
N ARG A 544 -10.34 0.58 14.62
CA ARG A 544 -9.80 0.76 13.26
C ARG A 544 -10.36 -0.29 12.31
N GLY A 545 -11.59 -0.72 12.54
CA GLY A 545 -12.23 -1.78 11.77
C GLY A 545 -12.58 -1.36 10.35
N ALA A 546 -13.25 -2.26 9.62
CA ALA A 546 -13.87 -1.88 8.34
C ALA A 546 -14.80 -0.67 8.55
N PRO A 547 -14.94 0.26 7.58
CA PRO A 547 -15.80 1.44 7.72
C PRO A 547 -17.17 1.07 8.30
N GLY A 548 -17.63 1.78 9.35
CA GLY A 548 -18.92 1.52 10.02
C GLY A 548 -18.93 0.37 11.05
N THR A 549 -17.80 -0.27 11.36
CA THR A 549 -17.69 -1.22 12.48
C THR A 549 -17.31 -0.52 13.79
N THR A 550 -17.83 -1.01 14.91
CA THR A 550 -17.51 -0.48 16.27
C THR A 550 -16.91 -1.54 17.19
N ALA A 551 -16.76 -2.77 16.69
CA ALA A 551 -16.20 -3.93 17.38
C ALA A 551 -15.30 -4.70 16.41
N ASP A 552 -14.45 -5.58 16.95
CA ASP A 552 -13.56 -6.41 16.13
C ASP A 552 -14.35 -7.21 15.08
N ASN A 553 -13.98 -7.06 13.82
CA ASN A 553 -14.57 -7.77 12.68
C ASN A 553 -13.51 -8.60 11.95
N VAL A 554 -13.93 -9.68 11.29
CA VAL A 554 -13.04 -10.48 10.43
C VAL A 554 -13.34 -10.12 8.97
N ALA A 555 -12.31 -9.75 8.22
CA ALA A 555 -12.37 -9.60 6.78
C ALA A 555 -11.75 -10.84 6.12
N VAL A 556 -12.49 -11.49 5.22
CA VAL A 556 -12.02 -12.62 4.41
C VAL A 556 -12.07 -12.21 2.96
N VAL A 557 -10.94 -12.22 2.27
CA VAL A 557 -10.89 -11.98 0.83
C VAL A 557 -10.87 -13.33 0.12
N VAL A 558 -11.72 -13.49 -0.90
CA VAL A 558 -11.83 -14.69 -1.73
C VAL A 558 -11.71 -14.28 -3.19
N LEU A 559 -10.74 -14.85 -3.90
CA LEU A 559 -10.49 -14.62 -5.32
C LEU A 559 -10.82 -15.88 -6.12
N ASN A 560 -11.65 -15.75 -7.15
CA ASN A 560 -11.92 -16.78 -8.16
C ASN A 560 -11.43 -16.29 -9.53
N GLN A 561 -10.31 -16.83 -10.00
CA GLN A 561 -9.75 -16.53 -11.33
C GLN A 561 -10.18 -17.53 -12.41
N THR A 562 -11.06 -18.48 -12.08
CA THR A 562 -11.50 -19.52 -13.01
C THR A 562 -12.63 -19.04 -13.90
N ASP A 563 -12.83 -19.73 -15.03
CA ASP A 563 -13.97 -19.52 -15.93
C ASP A 563 -15.28 -20.16 -15.40
N GLN A 564 -15.34 -20.53 -14.13
CA GLN A 564 -16.49 -21.22 -13.53
C GLN A 564 -16.97 -20.51 -12.28
N ASP A 565 -18.29 -20.41 -12.15
CA ASP A 565 -18.92 -20.05 -10.89
C ASP A 565 -18.65 -21.17 -9.88
N MET A 566 -18.27 -20.79 -8.67
CA MET A 566 -17.91 -21.72 -7.60
C MET A 566 -18.81 -21.50 -6.40
N ASP A 567 -19.73 -22.42 -6.17
CA ASP A 567 -20.43 -22.52 -4.88
C ASP A 567 -19.46 -23.04 -3.82
N PHE A 568 -19.42 -22.35 -2.68
CA PHE A 568 -18.57 -22.72 -1.56
C PHE A 568 -19.23 -22.44 -0.22
N TRP A 569 -18.79 -23.16 0.80
CA TRP A 569 -19.16 -22.88 2.18
C TRP A 569 -18.11 -22.00 2.85
N LEU A 570 -18.49 -20.84 3.38
CA LEU A 570 -17.69 -20.17 4.40
C LEU A 570 -17.94 -20.87 5.74
N LYS A 571 -16.89 -21.40 6.37
CA LYS A 571 -16.94 -22.12 7.65
C LYS A 571 -16.07 -21.39 8.68
N VAL A 572 -16.69 -20.79 9.67
CA VAL A 572 -16.03 -20.01 10.74
C VAL A 572 -15.94 -20.86 12.00
N ALA A 573 -14.71 -21.20 12.41
CA ALA A 573 -14.46 -22.06 13.55
C ALA A 573 -15.09 -21.49 14.84
N GLY A 574 -15.98 -22.29 15.44
CA GLY A 574 -16.70 -21.92 16.66
C GLY A 574 -17.91 -21.00 16.48
N SER A 575 -18.28 -20.66 15.23
CA SER A 575 -19.41 -19.77 14.94
C SER A 575 -20.48 -20.40 14.05
N GLY A 576 -20.10 -21.07 12.96
CA GLY A 576 -21.05 -21.68 12.04
C GLY A 576 -20.58 -21.59 10.59
N ALA A 577 -21.50 -21.78 9.65
CA ALA A 577 -21.24 -21.74 8.24
C ALA A 577 -22.37 -21.06 7.45
N VAL A 578 -22.05 -20.65 6.23
CA VAL A 578 -23.00 -20.13 5.24
C VAL A 578 -22.55 -20.56 3.84
N GLN A 579 -23.50 -20.83 2.95
CA GLN A 579 -23.22 -21.11 1.55
C GLN A 579 -23.21 -19.81 0.73
N LEU A 580 -22.19 -19.64 -0.10
CA LEU A 580 -21.98 -18.48 -0.96
C LEU A 580 -21.58 -18.94 -2.37
N THR A 581 -21.68 -18.06 -3.34
CA THR A 581 -21.19 -18.28 -4.70
C THR A 581 -20.11 -17.25 -5.03
N ALA A 582 -18.96 -17.72 -5.51
CA ALA A 582 -17.94 -16.89 -6.14
C ALA A 582 -18.05 -17.03 -7.67
N PRO A 583 -18.66 -16.08 -8.38
CA PRO A 583 -18.76 -16.15 -9.84
C PRO A 583 -17.39 -16.25 -10.53
N ALA A 584 -17.36 -16.70 -11.77
CA ALA A 584 -16.17 -16.67 -12.60
C ALA A 584 -15.55 -15.26 -12.61
N HIS A 585 -14.22 -15.18 -12.57
CA HIS A 585 -13.46 -13.93 -12.60
C HIS A 585 -13.97 -12.87 -11.61
N SER A 586 -14.07 -13.24 -10.33
CA SER A 586 -14.56 -12.36 -9.27
C SER A 586 -13.64 -12.30 -8.06
N ILE A 587 -13.75 -11.21 -7.32
CA ILE A 587 -13.16 -11.04 -6.00
C ILE A 587 -14.25 -10.62 -5.01
N HIS A 588 -14.20 -11.21 -3.82
CA HIS A 588 -15.14 -10.96 -2.74
C HIS A 588 -14.40 -10.54 -1.47
N THR A 589 -14.99 -9.62 -0.71
CA THR A 589 -14.62 -9.42 0.69
C THR A 589 -15.83 -9.74 1.57
N LEU A 590 -15.66 -10.73 2.45
CA LEU A 590 -16.66 -11.18 3.41
C LEU A 590 -16.31 -10.52 4.76
N VAL A 591 -17.18 -9.61 5.21
CA VAL A 591 -17.03 -8.94 6.51
C VAL A 591 -17.89 -9.69 7.52
N ILE A 592 -17.23 -10.35 8.46
CA ILE A 592 -17.85 -11.18 9.49
C ILE A 592 -17.89 -10.40 10.80
N GLU A 593 -19.09 -10.20 11.32
CA GLU A 593 -19.35 -9.39 12.51
C GLU A 593 -19.91 -10.24 13.65
N ARG A 594 -19.66 -9.77 14.88
CA ARG A 594 -20.26 -10.33 16.08
C ARG A 594 -21.70 -9.84 16.22
N GLU A 595 -22.50 -10.60 16.94
CA GLU A 595 -23.85 -10.15 17.30
C GLU A 595 -23.81 -8.74 17.91
N PRO A 596 -24.71 -7.82 17.49
CA PRO A 596 -24.89 -6.53 18.14
C PRO A 596 -25.07 -6.70 19.65
N SER A 597 -24.57 -5.75 20.44
CA SER A 597 -24.59 -5.85 21.91
C SER A 597 -26.01 -5.89 22.46
#